data_AF-A0A0B1RYY5-F1
#
_entry.id   AF-A0A0B1RYY5-F1
#
_cell.length_a   1.000
_cell.length_b   1.000
_cell.length_c   1.000
_cell.angle_alpha   90.00
_cell.angle_beta   90.00
_cell.angle_gamma   90.00
#
_symmetry.space_group_name_H-M   'P 1'
#
loop_
_entity.id
_entity.type
_entity.pdbx_description
1 polymer ?
#
loop_
_entity_poly.entity_id
_entity_poly.type
_entity_poly.pdbx_seq_one_letter_code
_entity_poly.pdbx_strand_id
1 'polypeptide(L)'
;VHTVGIGTSDVEFLKRGAAGSIQLTEPIILGHETSGTVDAVGEKVTGFKAGDRVALEPGIPCHKCSQCMIGKYNVCPDVTFFASPPYHGSLTRFVVHDANFCYKLPDNVSYEDGALLEPLSVAVHACRRAQLKMGQSVLIHGAGPIGIMCMMVAKAAGASQVMMTEVHNERLALAKSLGASHTLYVK
;
A
#
# COMPACT_ATOMS: atom_id res chain seq x y z
N VAL A 1 14.53 -1.33 -9.69
CA VAL A 1 13.07 -1.07 -9.60
C VAL A 1 12.42 -1.41 -10.92
N HIS A 2 11.26 -2.05 -10.92
CA HIS A 2 10.52 -2.41 -12.15
C HIS A 2 9.22 -1.62 -12.28
N THR A 3 8.35 -1.67 -11.27
CA THR A 3 7.05 -0.99 -11.28
C THR A 3 6.89 -0.19 -10.00
N VAL A 4 6.37 1.03 -10.12
CA VAL A 4 5.98 1.87 -9.00
C VAL A 4 4.58 2.43 -9.26
N GLY A 5 3.64 2.13 -8.38
CA GLY A 5 2.34 2.76 -8.34
C GLY A 5 2.44 4.21 -7.87
N ILE A 6 1.53 5.06 -8.34
CA ILE A 6 1.47 6.47 -7.97
C ILE A 6 0.19 6.70 -7.18
N GLY A 7 0.37 7.08 -5.93
CA GLY A 7 -0.72 7.35 -5.00
C GLY A 7 -1.21 8.79 -5.07
N THR A 8 -2.30 9.07 -4.35
CA THR A 8 -2.77 10.45 -4.18
C THR A 8 -1.76 11.31 -3.43
N SER A 9 -1.03 10.73 -2.47
CA SER A 9 0.04 11.41 -1.72
C SER A 9 1.16 11.94 -2.62
N ASP A 10 1.61 11.16 -3.60
CA ASP A 10 2.63 11.59 -4.57
C ASP A 10 2.14 12.79 -5.41
N VAL A 11 0.87 12.76 -5.85
CA VAL A 11 0.24 13.84 -6.61
C VAL A 11 0.09 15.11 -5.76
N GLU A 12 -0.23 14.97 -4.48
CA GLU A 12 -0.33 16.10 -3.55
C GLU A 12 1.04 16.74 -3.30
N PHE A 13 2.09 15.95 -3.11
CA PHE A 13 3.46 16.46 -3.05
C PHE A 13 3.85 17.22 -4.33
N LEU A 14 3.55 16.67 -5.51
CA LEU A 14 3.84 17.31 -6.79
C LEU A 14 3.10 18.66 -6.96
N LYS A 15 1.81 18.70 -6.62
CA LYS A 15 0.96 19.87 -6.87
C LYS A 15 1.07 20.96 -5.81
N ARG A 16 1.26 20.57 -4.55
CA ARG A 16 1.13 21.46 -3.39
C ARG A 16 2.39 21.55 -2.56
N GLY A 17 3.40 20.71 -2.84
CA GLY A 17 4.59 20.61 -1.98
C GLY A 17 4.28 20.07 -0.59
N ALA A 18 3.12 19.42 -0.40
CA ALA A 18 2.69 18.90 0.89
C ALA A 18 1.64 17.79 0.71
N ALA A 19 1.63 16.82 1.63
CA ALA A 19 0.61 15.78 1.74
C ALA A 19 0.14 15.70 3.20
N GLY A 20 -1.10 16.14 3.46
CA GLY A 20 -1.60 16.28 4.82
C GLY A 20 -0.79 17.31 5.61
N SER A 21 -0.29 16.93 6.78
CA SER A 21 0.58 17.78 7.62
C SER A 21 2.06 17.74 7.23
N ILE A 22 2.44 16.90 6.26
CA ILE A 22 3.82 16.72 5.84
C ILE A 22 4.14 17.73 4.73
N GLN A 23 5.19 18.53 4.91
CA GLN A 23 5.63 19.53 3.95
C GLN A 23 6.99 19.17 3.35
N LEU A 24 7.18 19.47 2.07
CA LEU A 24 8.49 19.38 1.43
C LEU A 24 9.34 20.58 1.85
N THR A 25 10.48 20.30 2.47
CA THR A 25 11.50 21.31 2.79
C THR A 25 12.70 21.27 1.86
N GLU A 26 12.82 20.20 1.07
CA GLU A 26 13.90 19.94 0.11
C GLU A 26 13.39 19.05 -1.05
N PRO A 27 14.12 18.96 -2.18
CA PRO A 27 13.75 18.06 -3.28
C PRO A 27 13.64 16.61 -2.83
N ILE A 28 12.60 15.90 -3.29
CA ILE A 28 12.33 14.51 -2.92
C ILE A 28 12.09 13.64 -4.16
N ILE A 29 12.55 12.39 -4.11
CA ILE A 29 12.13 11.34 -5.06
C ILE A 29 10.79 10.80 -4.58
N LEU A 30 9.78 10.72 -5.45
CA LEU A 30 8.44 10.22 -5.11
C LEU A 30 8.35 8.68 -5.19
N GLY A 31 7.16 8.13 -4.92
CA GLY A 31 6.81 6.72 -5.12
C GLY A 31 7.13 5.82 -3.92
N HIS A 32 6.15 5.02 -3.50
CA HIS A 32 6.25 4.09 -2.38
C HIS A 32 5.52 2.76 -2.60
N GLU A 33 4.78 2.61 -3.71
CA GLU A 33 4.05 1.40 -4.07
C GLU A 33 4.89 0.54 -5.03
N THR A 34 5.88 -0.21 -4.53
CA THR A 34 7.01 -0.65 -5.38
C THR A 34 7.21 -2.16 -5.49
N SER A 35 7.53 -2.60 -6.72
CA SER A 35 8.10 -3.90 -7.00
C SER A 35 9.33 -3.82 -7.90
N GLY A 36 10.17 -4.85 -7.86
CA GLY A 36 11.40 -4.89 -8.63
C GLY A 36 12.15 -6.20 -8.54
N THR A 37 13.36 -6.18 -9.06
CA THR A 37 14.28 -7.32 -9.07
C THR A 37 15.43 -7.03 -8.13
N VAL A 38 15.83 -8.02 -7.34
CA VAL A 38 17.06 -7.95 -6.54
C VAL A 38 18.26 -7.86 -7.48
N ASP A 39 19.03 -6.78 -7.36
CA ASP A 39 20.26 -6.57 -8.13
C ASP A 39 21.48 -7.13 -7.38
N ALA A 40 21.62 -6.75 -6.11
CA ALA A 40 22.64 -7.24 -5.20
C ALA A 40 22.07 -7.41 -3.79
N VAL A 41 22.78 -8.15 -2.95
CA VAL A 41 22.43 -8.38 -1.54
C VAL A 41 23.61 -8.06 -0.63
N GLY A 42 23.32 -7.54 0.57
CA GLY A 42 24.35 -7.32 1.58
C GLY A 42 24.88 -8.63 2.16
N GLU A 43 26.09 -8.62 2.72
CA GLU A 43 26.80 -9.82 3.20
C GLU A 43 26.01 -10.68 4.21
N LYS A 44 25.17 -10.04 5.03
CA LYS A 44 24.36 -10.72 6.06
C LYS A 44 22.96 -11.08 5.62
N VAL A 45 22.57 -10.74 4.38
CA VAL A 45 21.24 -11.04 3.85
C VAL A 45 21.18 -12.51 3.44
N THR A 46 20.25 -13.25 4.03
CA THR A 46 19.95 -14.63 3.67
C THR A 46 18.60 -14.73 2.98
N GLY A 47 18.42 -15.75 2.14
CA GLY A 47 17.13 -16.04 1.53
C GLY A 47 16.81 -15.24 0.27
N PHE A 48 17.65 -14.29 -0.15
CA PHE A 48 17.54 -13.57 -1.43
C PHE A 48 18.78 -13.79 -2.30
N LYS A 49 18.62 -13.69 -3.62
CA LYS A 49 19.70 -13.66 -4.59
C LYS A 49 19.38 -12.70 -5.74
N ALA A 50 20.40 -12.27 -6.48
CA ALA A 50 20.21 -11.49 -7.70
C ALA A 50 19.24 -12.20 -8.66
N GLY A 51 18.34 -11.43 -9.26
CA GLY A 51 17.27 -11.94 -10.12
C GLY A 51 15.96 -12.29 -9.40
N ASP A 52 15.94 -12.40 -8.07
CA ASP A 52 14.68 -12.63 -7.34
C ASP A 52 13.72 -11.44 -7.53
N ARG A 53 12.44 -11.75 -7.78
CA ARG A 53 11.36 -10.78 -7.94
C ARG A 53 10.79 -10.43 -6.58
N VAL A 54 10.62 -9.15 -6.26
CA VAL A 54 10.20 -8.70 -4.94
C VAL A 54 9.19 -7.55 -4.99
N ALA A 55 8.30 -7.51 -4.00
CA ALA A 55 7.57 -6.31 -3.58
C ALA A 55 8.24 -5.73 -2.33
N LEU A 56 8.17 -4.41 -2.16
CA LEU A 56 8.79 -3.69 -1.06
C LEU A 56 7.69 -3.09 -0.16
N GLU A 57 7.75 -3.39 1.13
CA GLU A 57 6.99 -2.64 2.14
C GLU A 57 7.76 -1.35 2.46
N PRO A 58 7.20 -0.16 2.20
CA PRO A 58 7.96 1.09 2.17
C PRO A 58 8.42 1.60 3.55
N GLY A 59 7.82 1.13 4.64
CA GLY A 59 8.07 1.61 6.00
C GLY A 59 9.05 0.75 6.77
N ILE A 60 10.22 1.28 7.11
CA ILE A 60 11.22 0.59 7.95
C ILE A 60 11.17 1.19 9.37
N PRO A 61 10.79 0.41 10.39
CA PRO A 61 10.73 0.88 11.77
C PRO A 61 12.11 0.85 12.44
N CYS A 62 12.23 1.40 13.66
CA CYS A 62 13.50 1.38 14.41
C CYS A 62 13.80 0.07 15.16
N HIS A 63 12.87 -0.90 15.13
CA HIS A 63 12.97 -2.22 15.76
C HIS A 63 13.13 -2.28 17.29
N LYS A 64 13.26 -1.15 17.98
CA LYS A 64 13.60 -1.10 19.41
C LYS A 64 12.58 -0.37 20.29
N CYS A 65 11.68 0.44 19.70
CA CYS A 65 10.71 1.20 20.49
C CYS A 65 9.56 0.29 20.98
N SER A 66 8.81 0.77 21.99
CA SER A 66 7.69 0.02 22.57
C SER A 66 6.64 -0.40 21.53
N GLN A 67 6.37 0.43 20.51
CA GLN A 67 5.44 0.09 19.44
C GLN A 67 5.95 -1.07 18.57
N CYS A 68 7.25 -1.10 18.26
CA CYS A 68 7.85 -2.22 17.53
C CYS A 68 7.77 -3.51 18.34
N MET A 69 8.07 -3.45 19.64
CA MET A 69 8.09 -4.63 20.51
C MET A 69 6.71 -5.28 20.70
N ILE A 70 5.62 -4.52 20.55
CA ILE A 70 4.24 -5.05 20.59
C ILE A 70 3.68 -5.37 19.20
N GLY A 71 4.50 -5.37 18.15
CA GLY A 71 4.10 -5.68 16.79
C GLY A 71 3.35 -4.56 16.06
N LYS A 72 3.34 -3.34 16.60
CA LYS A 72 2.72 -2.15 15.99
C LYS A 72 3.78 -1.23 15.37
N TYR A 73 4.67 -1.82 14.58
CA TYR A 73 5.80 -1.09 14.00
C TYR A 73 5.36 0.02 13.04
N ASN A 74 4.16 -0.05 12.48
CA ASN A 74 3.57 0.97 11.61
C ASN A 74 3.31 2.32 12.30
N VAL A 75 3.33 2.37 13.63
CA VAL A 75 3.26 3.62 14.43
C VAL A 75 4.56 3.87 15.20
N CYS A 76 5.67 3.31 14.74
CA CYS A 76 6.99 3.64 15.23
C CYS A 76 7.26 5.15 15.03
N PRO A 77 7.68 5.90 16.06
CA PRO A 77 7.95 7.34 15.92
C PRO A 77 9.17 7.64 15.03
N ASP A 78 10.07 6.66 14.90
CA ASP A 78 11.31 6.76 14.11
C ASP A 78 11.22 5.98 12.80
N VAL A 79 9.99 5.70 12.32
CA VAL A 79 9.80 5.00 11.04
C VAL A 79 10.38 5.84 9.90
N THR A 80 11.16 5.21 9.03
CA THR A 80 11.50 5.77 7.73
C THR A 80 10.50 5.24 6.72
N PHE A 81 10.07 6.08 5.77
CA PHE A 81 9.02 5.69 4.84
C PHE A 81 9.30 6.30 3.47
N PHE A 82 9.30 5.49 2.42
CA PHE A 82 9.51 5.98 1.06
C PHE A 82 8.56 7.14 0.71
N ALA A 83 9.12 8.18 0.09
CA ALA A 83 8.38 9.39 -0.29
C ALA A 83 7.74 10.15 0.89
N SER A 84 8.24 9.96 2.11
CA SER A 84 7.90 10.79 3.27
C SER A 84 9.16 11.55 3.72
N PRO A 85 9.23 12.87 3.52
CA PRO A 85 10.38 13.68 3.92
C PRO A 85 10.89 13.39 5.34
N PRO A 86 12.23 13.32 5.54
CA PRO A 86 13.29 13.58 4.56
C PRO A 86 13.64 12.37 3.68
N TYR A 87 12.90 11.27 3.77
CA TYR A 87 13.25 10.01 3.12
C TYR A 87 12.77 9.98 1.66
N HIS A 88 13.72 9.80 0.74
CA HIS A 88 13.43 9.60 -0.67
C HIS A 88 12.58 8.35 -0.92
N GLY A 89 11.74 8.44 -1.93
CA GLY A 89 10.94 7.34 -2.45
C GLY A 89 11.70 6.48 -3.45
N SER A 90 10.93 5.70 -4.19
CA SER A 90 11.41 4.57 -4.98
C SER A 90 11.16 4.69 -6.48
N LEU A 91 10.65 5.83 -6.95
CA LEU A 91 10.49 6.17 -8.36
C LEU A 91 11.86 6.54 -8.99
N THR A 92 12.77 5.58 -9.00
CA THR A 92 14.14 5.66 -9.53
C THR A 92 14.57 4.31 -10.09
N ARG A 93 15.78 4.20 -10.66
CA ARG A 93 16.28 2.94 -11.25
C ARG A 93 16.70 1.92 -10.19
N PHE A 94 17.37 2.37 -9.14
CA PHE A 94 17.88 1.53 -8.04
C PHE A 94 17.52 2.13 -6.69
N VAL A 95 17.16 1.27 -5.75
CA VAL A 95 16.97 1.60 -4.33
C VAL A 95 17.65 0.56 -3.48
N VAL A 96 18.15 0.97 -2.32
CA VAL A 96 18.60 0.06 -1.27
C VAL A 96 17.49 0.01 -0.22
N HIS A 97 17.07 -1.19 0.17
CA HIS A 97 16.00 -1.40 1.14
C HIS A 97 16.35 -2.53 2.11
N ASP A 98 15.77 -2.50 3.31
CA ASP A 98 15.98 -3.58 4.28
C ASP A 98 15.38 -4.89 3.75
N ALA A 99 16.17 -5.96 3.71
CA ALA A 99 15.76 -7.25 3.18
C ALA A 99 14.57 -7.87 3.93
N ASN A 100 14.35 -7.50 5.20
CA ASN A 100 13.19 -7.96 5.98
C ASN A 100 11.87 -7.32 5.53
N PHE A 101 11.94 -6.22 4.77
CA PHE A 101 10.78 -5.52 4.19
C PHE A 101 10.70 -5.70 2.67
N CYS A 102 11.45 -6.68 2.15
CA CYS A 102 11.32 -7.17 0.79
C CYS A 102 10.63 -8.53 0.83
N TYR A 103 9.66 -8.76 -0.05
CA TYR A 103 8.88 -10.00 -0.09
C TYR A 103 8.96 -10.60 -1.48
N LYS A 104 9.38 -11.87 -1.59
CA LYS A 104 9.46 -12.55 -2.89
C LYS A 104 8.08 -12.69 -3.52
N LEU A 105 8.00 -12.33 -4.79
CA LEU A 105 6.82 -12.55 -5.60
C LEU A 105 6.83 -13.99 -6.13
N PRO A 106 5.74 -14.75 -5.94
CA PRO A 106 5.54 -16.00 -6.65
C PRO A 106 5.55 -15.80 -8.17
N ASP A 107 5.88 -16.85 -8.92
CA ASP A 107 5.99 -16.77 -10.39
C ASP A 107 4.71 -16.28 -11.08
N ASN A 108 3.54 -16.60 -10.50
CA ASN A 108 2.24 -16.22 -11.02
C ASN A 108 1.75 -14.83 -10.56
N VAL A 109 2.53 -14.09 -9.78
CA VAL A 109 2.21 -12.70 -9.37
C VAL A 109 3.06 -11.75 -10.19
N SER A 110 2.46 -10.83 -10.93
CA SER A 110 3.19 -9.88 -11.78
C SER A 110 3.91 -8.79 -10.97
N TYR A 111 4.77 -7.99 -11.62
CA TYR A 111 5.35 -6.82 -10.96
C TYR A 111 4.30 -5.76 -10.63
N GLU A 112 3.28 -5.59 -11.49
CA GLU A 112 2.18 -4.67 -11.24
C GLU A 112 1.37 -5.10 -10.03
N ASP A 113 1.02 -6.39 -9.92
CA ASP A 113 0.38 -6.94 -8.72
C ASP A 113 1.26 -6.77 -7.47
N GLY A 114 2.57 -6.96 -7.62
CA GLY A 114 3.55 -6.73 -6.56
C GLY A 114 3.57 -5.28 -6.06
N ALA A 115 3.48 -4.30 -6.96
CA ALA A 115 3.39 -2.89 -6.60
C ALA A 115 2.05 -2.57 -5.91
N LEU A 116 0.96 -3.19 -6.37
CA LEU A 116 -0.37 -3.07 -5.77
C LEU A 116 -0.48 -3.70 -4.37
N LEU A 117 0.51 -4.47 -3.91
CA LEU A 117 0.52 -5.02 -2.54
C LEU A 117 0.58 -3.91 -1.48
N GLU A 118 1.16 -2.74 -1.78
CA GLU A 118 1.16 -1.59 -0.86
C GLU A 118 -0.27 -1.10 -0.60
N PRO A 119 -1.06 -0.66 -1.61
CA PRO A 119 -2.42 -0.17 -1.36
C PRO A 119 -3.37 -1.30 -0.93
N LEU A 120 -3.12 -2.54 -1.36
CA LEU A 120 -3.86 -3.70 -0.87
C LEU A 120 -3.61 -3.92 0.64
N SER A 121 -2.39 -3.70 1.13
CA SER A 121 -2.06 -3.83 2.55
C SER A 121 -2.78 -2.82 3.41
N VAL A 122 -3.03 -1.60 2.90
CA VAL A 122 -3.91 -0.61 3.54
C VAL A 122 -5.31 -1.19 3.75
N ALA A 123 -5.89 -1.80 2.72
CA ALA A 123 -7.20 -2.44 2.78
C ALA A 123 -7.24 -3.63 3.75
N VAL A 124 -6.23 -4.52 3.73
CA VAL A 124 -6.08 -5.63 4.68
C VAL A 124 -6.00 -5.11 6.12
N HIS A 125 -5.22 -4.06 6.35
CA HIS A 125 -5.10 -3.43 7.67
C HIS A 125 -6.45 -2.84 8.12
N ALA A 126 -7.16 -2.13 7.25
CA ALA A 126 -8.47 -1.56 7.55
C ALA A 126 -9.50 -2.64 7.94
N CYS A 127 -9.62 -3.71 7.15
CA CYS A 127 -10.53 -4.82 7.46
C CYS A 127 -10.17 -5.54 8.78
N ARG A 128 -8.88 -5.75 9.05
CA ARG A 128 -8.42 -6.32 10.33
C ARG A 128 -8.74 -5.41 11.52
N ARG A 129 -8.53 -4.10 11.38
CA ARG A 129 -8.86 -3.12 12.43
C ARG A 129 -10.36 -3.00 12.68
N ALA A 130 -11.17 -3.13 11.63
CA ALA A 130 -12.62 -3.25 11.74
C ALA A 130 -13.08 -4.59 12.35
N GLN A 131 -12.15 -5.54 12.57
CA GLN A 131 -12.43 -6.89 13.05
C GLN A 131 -13.48 -7.59 12.19
N LEU A 132 -13.41 -7.40 10.87
CA LEU A 132 -14.34 -8.01 9.92
C LEU A 132 -14.31 -9.54 10.06
N LYS A 133 -15.49 -10.13 10.19
CA LYS A 133 -15.74 -11.57 10.26
C LYS A 133 -16.63 -12.02 9.12
N MET A 134 -16.52 -13.29 8.79
CA MET A 134 -17.37 -13.95 7.79
C MET A 134 -18.87 -13.72 8.08
N GLY A 135 -19.64 -13.47 7.03
CA GLY A 135 -21.08 -13.25 7.08
C GLY A 135 -21.50 -11.82 7.41
N GLN A 136 -20.59 -10.94 7.83
CA GLN A 136 -20.92 -9.54 8.13
C GLN A 136 -21.18 -8.71 6.86
N SER A 137 -22.01 -7.68 6.99
CA SER A 137 -22.21 -6.64 5.97
C SER A 137 -21.28 -5.46 6.24
N VAL A 138 -20.69 -4.89 5.19
CA VAL A 138 -19.75 -3.78 5.27
C VAL A 138 -20.20 -2.61 4.41
N LEU A 139 -20.10 -1.40 4.95
CA LEU A 139 -20.23 -0.15 4.21
C LEU A 139 -18.85 0.46 3.98
N ILE A 140 -18.53 0.78 2.73
CA ILE A 140 -17.29 1.45 2.34
C ILE A 140 -17.64 2.83 1.77
N HIS A 141 -17.09 3.87 2.40
CA HIS A 141 -17.25 5.23 1.91
C HIS A 141 -16.14 5.57 0.91
N GLY A 142 -16.52 5.76 -0.35
CA GLY A 142 -15.63 6.00 -1.48
C GLY A 142 -15.41 4.74 -2.33
N ALA A 143 -15.48 4.90 -3.65
CA ALA A 143 -15.15 3.88 -4.65
C ALA A 143 -13.93 4.30 -5.50
N GLY A 144 -13.01 5.07 -4.92
CA GLY A 144 -11.66 5.23 -5.44
C GLY A 144 -10.79 3.99 -5.23
N PRO A 145 -9.49 4.03 -5.61
CA PRO A 145 -8.60 2.86 -5.57
C PRO A 145 -8.58 2.14 -4.20
N ILE A 146 -8.41 2.87 -3.09
CA ILE A 146 -8.43 2.29 -1.74
C ILE A 146 -9.80 1.68 -1.40
N GLY A 147 -10.90 2.34 -1.80
CA GLY A 147 -12.24 1.82 -1.58
C GLY A 147 -12.49 0.50 -2.31
N ILE A 148 -12.02 0.41 -3.56
CA ILE A 148 -12.08 -0.83 -4.35
C ILE A 148 -11.23 -1.93 -3.72
N MET A 149 -10.01 -1.62 -3.26
CA MET A 149 -9.17 -2.60 -2.53
C MET A 149 -9.85 -3.09 -1.25
N CYS A 150 -10.43 -2.18 -0.45
CA CYS A 150 -11.22 -2.53 0.74
C CYS A 150 -12.40 -3.44 0.40
N MET A 151 -13.10 -3.18 -0.71
CA MET A 151 -14.20 -4.04 -1.16
C MET A 151 -13.70 -5.44 -1.52
N MET A 152 -12.62 -5.53 -2.29
CA MET A 152 -12.03 -6.81 -2.69
C MET A 152 -11.57 -7.61 -1.47
N VAL A 153 -10.87 -6.97 -0.52
CA VAL A 153 -10.43 -7.58 0.73
C VAL A 153 -11.61 -8.00 1.60
N ALA A 154 -12.65 -7.16 1.74
CA ALA A 154 -13.82 -7.49 2.52
C ALA A 154 -14.54 -8.73 1.98
N LYS A 155 -14.68 -8.83 0.65
CA LYS A 155 -15.22 -10.03 0.00
C LYS A 155 -14.34 -11.26 0.22
N ALA A 156 -13.03 -11.12 0.06
CA ALA A 156 -12.08 -12.21 0.32
C ALA A 156 -12.10 -12.67 1.79
N ALA A 157 -12.37 -11.77 2.73
CA ALA A 157 -12.57 -12.07 4.16
C ALA A 157 -13.94 -12.69 4.49
N GLY A 158 -14.82 -12.86 3.49
CA GLY A 158 -16.12 -13.52 3.64
C GLY A 158 -17.27 -12.60 4.04
N ALA A 159 -17.19 -11.28 3.79
CA ALA A 159 -18.33 -10.39 3.95
C ALA A 159 -19.52 -10.87 3.10
N SER A 160 -20.72 -10.91 3.68
CA SER A 160 -21.93 -11.35 2.97
C SER A 160 -22.46 -10.27 2.02
N GLN A 161 -22.31 -9.00 2.41
CA GLN A 161 -22.71 -7.85 1.63
C GLN A 161 -21.65 -6.76 1.71
N VAL A 162 -21.29 -6.17 0.57
CA VAL A 162 -20.43 -4.99 0.52
C VAL A 162 -21.17 -3.86 -0.19
N MET A 163 -21.43 -2.79 0.54
CA MET A 163 -22.11 -1.59 0.06
C MET A 163 -21.09 -0.48 -0.12
N MET A 164 -21.14 0.27 -1.22
CA MET A 164 -20.22 1.37 -1.48
C MET A 164 -20.95 2.68 -1.75
N THR A 165 -20.49 3.78 -1.16
CA THR A 165 -20.97 5.14 -1.47
C THR A 165 -19.94 5.92 -2.25
N GLU A 166 -20.33 6.75 -3.22
CA GLU A 166 -19.40 7.56 -4.01
C GLU A 166 -20.12 8.73 -4.69
N VAL A 167 -19.40 9.81 -5.00
CA VAL A 167 -19.91 11.02 -5.68
C VAL A 167 -19.76 10.96 -7.21
N HIS A 168 -19.13 9.90 -7.71
CA HIS A 168 -18.82 9.62 -9.11
C HIS A 168 -19.51 8.33 -9.57
N ASN A 169 -20.50 8.43 -10.46
CA ASN A 169 -21.29 7.28 -10.92
C ASN A 169 -20.44 6.24 -11.68
N GLU A 170 -19.44 6.68 -12.42
CA GLU A 170 -18.50 5.83 -13.16
C GLU A 170 -17.71 4.91 -12.23
N ARG A 171 -17.36 5.38 -11.03
CA ARG A 171 -16.67 4.58 -10.02
C ARG A 171 -17.60 3.57 -9.34
N LEU A 172 -18.86 3.94 -9.13
CA LEU A 172 -19.88 2.99 -8.66
C LEU A 172 -20.14 1.89 -9.69
N ALA A 173 -20.15 2.23 -10.98
CA ALA A 173 -20.30 1.24 -12.04
C ALA A 173 -19.14 0.22 -12.04
N LEU A 174 -17.90 0.69 -11.87
CA LEU A 174 -16.73 -0.17 -11.70
C LEU A 174 -16.82 -1.01 -10.41
N ALA A 175 -17.19 -0.42 -9.28
CA ALA A 175 -17.37 -1.15 -8.03
C ALA A 175 -18.38 -2.30 -8.19
N LYS A 176 -19.51 -2.03 -8.87
CA LYS A 176 -20.53 -3.04 -9.13
C LYS A 176 -20.04 -4.15 -10.06
N SER A 177 -19.28 -3.82 -11.11
CA SER A 177 -18.70 -4.83 -12.02
C SER A 177 -17.64 -5.71 -11.33
N LEU A 178 -16.92 -5.15 -10.36
CA LEU A 178 -15.97 -5.87 -9.50
C LEU A 178 -16.63 -6.58 -8.31
N GLY A 179 -17.95 -6.44 -8.18
CA GLY A 179 -18.78 -7.26 -7.31
C GLY A 179 -19.18 -6.63 -5.97
N ALA A 180 -19.24 -5.31 -5.85
CA ALA A 180 -20.01 -4.64 -4.81
C ALA A 180 -21.48 -5.11 -4.90
N SER A 181 -22.07 -5.47 -3.76
CA SER A 181 -23.47 -5.92 -3.69
C SER A 181 -24.44 -4.77 -3.95
N HIS A 182 -24.13 -3.61 -3.37
CA HIS A 182 -24.93 -2.40 -3.48
C HIS A 182 -24.04 -1.18 -3.67
N THR A 183 -24.54 -0.21 -4.42
CA THR A 183 -23.86 1.05 -4.70
C THR A 183 -24.83 2.20 -4.50
N LEU A 184 -24.41 3.25 -3.81
CA LEU A 184 -25.22 4.43 -3.55
C LEU A 184 -24.46 5.70 -3.97
N TYR A 185 -25.05 6.48 -4.87
CA TYR A 185 -24.57 7.81 -5.18
C TYR A 185 -24.90 8.75 -4.00
N VAL A 186 -23.91 9.50 -3.53
CA VAL A 186 -24.06 10.48 -2.45
C VAL A 186 -23.66 11.87 -2.96
N LYS A 187 -24.40 12.91 -2.55
CA LYS A 187 -24.19 14.31 -2.97
C LYS A 187 -23.91 15.18 -1.76
#